data_AF-A0A8H3GEU2-F1
#
_entry.id   AF-A0A8H3GEU2-F1
#
_cell.length_a   1.000
_cell.length_b   1.000
_cell.length_c   1.000
_cell.angle_alpha   90.00
_cell.angle_beta   90.00
_cell.angle_gamma   90.00
#
_symmetry.space_group_name_H-M   'P 1'
#
loop_
_entity.id
_entity.type
_entity.pdbx_description
1 polymer ?
#
loop_
_entity_poly.entity_id
_entity_poly.type
_entity_poly.pdbx_seq_one_letter_code
_entity_poly.pdbx_strand_id
1 'polypeptide(L)'
;MSSRGVFCSPLPSRQSLQVQPSITLRFVFEFVICLRASLKRKFPAMRPSFIVTALLALASTAVATFDQACPLLYALVPNAKKDKCICLLGLKTQPLKAGCTAVVKKGLLGIPYCESTCPSHPQPSGHYGKAKRNQPILGPDGTLQRCPSAMTACPIDSPPALNGDRATATISSNEPYECVDSSEDLYNCGGCSSTGLGVSCMDLPGVRGTSCTEGKCVIYSCMKGYTPSINDKGEQECIRKSPRRI
;
A
#
# COMPACT_ATOMS: atom_id res chain seq x y z
N MET A 1 -34.62 -37.28 -34.02
CA MET A 1 -33.19 -37.22 -34.41
C MET A 1 -32.86 -35.79 -34.82
N SER A 2 -32.12 -35.04 -34.00
CA SER A 2 -31.44 -33.82 -34.43
C SER A 2 -30.37 -33.49 -33.39
N SER A 3 -29.13 -33.85 -33.70
CA SER A 3 -27.96 -33.66 -32.85
C SER A 3 -27.36 -32.28 -33.14
N ARG A 4 -27.30 -31.40 -32.15
CA ARG A 4 -26.49 -30.17 -32.22
C ARG A 4 -25.20 -30.39 -31.44
N GLY A 5 -24.10 -30.61 -32.16
CA GLY A 5 -22.75 -30.62 -31.60
C GLY A 5 -22.29 -29.18 -31.37
N VAL A 6 -21.72 -28.91 -30.19
CA VAL A 6 -21.07 -27.64 -29.86
C VAL A 6 -19.57 -27.83 -30.08
N PHE A 7 -19.01 -27.00 -30.96
CA PHE A 7 -17.59 -26.90 -31.27
C PHE A 7 -16.85 -26.16 -30.15
N CYS A 8 -15.75 -26.73 -29.63
CA CYS A 8 -14.77 -26.01 -28.82
C CYS A 8 -13.62 -25.53 -29.71
N SER A 9 -13.38 -24.22 -29.74
CA SER A 9 -12.21 -23.60 -30.38
C SER A 9 -10.95 -23.71 -29.50
N PRO A 10 -9.75 -23.75 -30.11
CA PRO A 10 -8.49 -23.85 -29.36
C PRO A 10 -8.04 -22.52 -28.74
N LEU A 11 -7.27 -22.62 -27.66
CA LEU A 11 -6.67 -21.52 -26.89
C LEU A 11 -5.72 -20.63 -27.73
N PRO A 12 -5.68 -19.31 -27.48
CA PRO A 12 -4.57 -18.48 -27.90
C PRO A 12 -3.37 -18.59 -26.95
N SER A 13 -2.21 -18.61 -27.58
CA SER A 13 -0.87 -18.75 -27.02
C SER A 13 -0.41 -17.53 -26.23
N ARG A 14 0.28 -17.80 -25.12
CA ARG A 14 1.39 -17.05 -24.49
C ARG A 14 1.48 -15.55 -24.83
N GLN A 15 1.02 -14.71 -23.90
CA GLN A 15 1.58 -13.37 -23.69
C GLN A 15 1.81 -13.11 -22.20
N SER A 16 2.91 -12.40 -21.95
CA SER A 16 3.45 -11.97 -20.66
C SER A 16 2.38 -11.28 -19.81
N LEU A 17 2.09 -11.81 -18.61
CA LEU A 17 1.11 -11.23 -17.70
C LEU A 17 1.83 -10.34 -16.69
N GLN A 18 1.73 -9.03 -16.89
CA GLN A 18 1.84 -8.07 -15.80
C GLN A 18 0.72 -8.35 -14.80
N VAL A 19 1.09 -8.38 -13.51
CA VAL A 19 0.20 -8.63 -12.39
C VAL A 19 -0.67 -7.39 -12.15
N GLN A 20 -1.93 -7.44 -12.56
CA GLN A 20 -2.96 -6.51 -12.11
C GLN A 20 -3.81 -7.14 -10.98
N PRO A 21 -4.24 -6.36 -9.96
CA PRO A 21 -4.85 -6.89 -8.74
C PRO A 21 -6.36 -7.22 -8.84
N SER A 22 -6.92 -7.34 -10.03
CA SER A 22 -8.39 -7.43 -10.26
C SER A 22 -8.95 -8.86 -10.44
N ILE A 23 -8.12 -9.91 -10.35
CA ILE A 23 -8.54 -11.30 -10.67
C ILE A 23 -9.11 -12.07 -9.46
N THR A 24 -8.97 -11.55 -8.24
CA THR A 24 -9.40 -12.23 -7.01
C THR A 24 -10.92 -12.41 -6.88
N LEU A 25 -11.73 -11.67 -7.65
CA LEU A 25 -13.20 -11.69 -7.51
C LEU A 25 -13.90 -12.81 -8.30
N ARG A 26 -13.28 -13.38 -9.35
CA ARG A 26 -13.93 -14.40 -10.19
C ARG A 26 -13.81 -15.83 -9.67
N PHE A 27 -12.73 -16.17 -8.96
CA PHE A 27 -12.54 -17.52 -8.42
C PHE A 27 -13.45 -17.84 -7.23
N VAL A 28 -13.88 -16.84 -6.47
CA VAL A 28 -14.77 -17.02 -5.33
C VAL A 28 -16.19 -17.38 -5.78
N PHE A 29 -16.63 -16.93 -6.96
CA PHE A 29 -18.00 -17.15 -7.44
C PHE A 29 -18.27 -18.57 -7.95
N GLU A 30 -17.28 -19.22 -8.59
CA GLU A 30 -17.44 -20.58 -9.14
C GLU A 30 -17.47 -21.66 -8.03
N PHE A 31 -16.71 -21.49 -6.95
CA PHE A 31 -16.70 -22.46 -5.84
C PHE A 31 -18.03 -22.53 -5.08
N VAL A 32 -18.80 -21.44 -5.04
CA VAL A 32 -20.12 -21.38 -4.37
C VAL A 32 -21.19 -22.16 -5.16
N ILE A 33 -21.04 -22.27 -6.49
CA ILE A 33 -22.04 -22.94 -7.34
C ILE A 33 -21.93 -24.46 -7.23
N CYS A 34 -20.72 -25.00 -7.09
CA CYS A 34 -20.51 -26.46 -7.04
C CYS A 34 -20.99 -27.09 -5.73
N LEU A 35 -20.96 -26.37 -4.60
CA LEU A 35 -21.45 -26.89 -3.32
C LEU A 35 -22.98 -27.02 -3.23
N ARG A 36 -23.74 -26.25 -4.04
CA ARG A 36 -25.21 -26.34 -4.06
C ARG A 36 -25.75 -27.61 -4.72
N ALA A 37 -24.92 -28.34 -5.48
CA ALA A 37 -25.38 -29.51 -6.24
C ALA A 37 -25.40 -30.83 -5.44
N SER A 38 -24.67 -30.94 -4.32
CA SER A 38 -24.54 -32.22 -3.58
C SER A 38 -25.44 -32.38 -2.34
N LEU A 39 -26.11 -31.32 -1.86
CA LEU A 39 -26.92 -31.39 -0.63
C LEU A 39 -28.45 -31.52 -0.84
N LYS A 40 -28.89 -32.02 -2.00
CA LYS A 40 -30.29 -32.39 -2.26
C LYS A 40 -30.45 -33.90 -2.31
N ARG A 41 -30.35 -34.58 -1.17
CA ARG A 41 -30.96 -35.91 -0.99
C ARG A 41 -31.05 -36.25 0.49
N LYS A 42 -32.28 -36.45 0.96
CA LYS A 42 -32.73 -36.91 2.28
C LYS A 42 -32.69 -35.90 3.43
N PHE A 43 -33.76 -35.10 3.57
CA PHE A 43 -34.39 -34.86 4.87
C PHE A 43 -35.90 -34.59 4.67
N PRO A 44 -36.79 -35.31 5.38
CA PRO A 44 -38.24 -35.12 5.27
C PRO A 44 -38.70 -33.86 6.01
N ALA A 45 -39.84 -33.34 5.55
CA ALA A 45 -40.43 -32.05 5.86
C ALA A 45 -40.49 -31.70 7.36
N MET A 46 -39.83 -30.60 7.74
CA MET A 46 -40.04 -29.92 9.02
C MET A 46 -40.10 -28.40 8.79
N ARG A 47 -40.96 -27.74 9.57
CA ARG A 47 -41.62 -26.46 9.30
C ARG A 47 -40.67 -25.26 9.10
N PRO A 48 -40.96 -24.32 8.19
CA PRO A 48 -40.06 -23.21 7.86
C PRO A 48 -40.49 -21.95 8.63
N SER A 49 -39.76 -21.52 9.67
CA SER A 49 -39.89 -20.11 10.07
C SER A 49 -38.77 -19.47 10.89
N PHE A 50 -37.83 -20.18 11.54
CA PHE A 50 -36.89 -19.46 12.43
C PHE A 50 -35.41 -19.92 12.43
N ILE A 51 -34.95 -20.66 11.41
CA ILE A 51 -33.57 -21.20 11.41
C ILE A 51 -32.70 -20.69 10.23
N VAL A 52 -33.23 -19.86 9.33
CA VAL A 52 -32.50 -19.47 8.11
C VAL A 52 -31.52 -18.31 8.31
N THR A 53 -31.55 -17.60 9.44
CA THR A 53 -30.63 -16.46 9.71
C THR A 53 -29.43 -16.78 10.60
N ALA A 54 -29.33 -17.98 11.19
CA ALA A 54 -28.24 -18.32 12.12
C ALA A 54 -27.13 -19.22 11.53
N LEU A 55 -27.38 -19.89 10.40
CA LEU A 55 -26.41 -20.84 9.80
C LEU A 55 -25.53 -20.25 8.69
N LEU A 56 -25.65 -18.94 8.41
CA LEU A 56 -24.82 -18.26 7.40
C LEU A 56 -23.70 -17.37 7.98
N ALA A 57 -23.39 -17.50 9.28
CA ALA A 57 -22.40 -16.66 9.98
C ALA A 57 -21.14 -17.42 10.45
N LEU A 58 -20.96 -18.69 10.09
CA LEU A 58 -19.80 -19.52 10.50
C LEU A 58 -19.07 -20.17 9.32
N ALA A 59 -19.05 -19.53 8.16
CA ALA A 59 -18.06 -19.84 7.12
C ALA A 59 -16.79 -19.06 7.46
N SER A 60 -15.98 -19.68 8.33
CA SER A 60 -14.69 -19.23 8.83
C SER A 60 -13.87 -18.50 7.78
N THR A 61 -13.71 -17.19 7.98
CA THR A 61 -12.64 -16.38 7.40
C THR A 61 -11.32 -16.79 8.04
N ALA A 62 -10.89 -18.03 7.83
CA ALA A 62 -9.47 -18.34 7.86
C ALA A 62 -8.92 -17.74 6.55
N VAL A 63 -8.67 -16.43 6.58
CA VAL A 63 -7.98 -15.75 5.50
C VAL A 63 -6.62 -16.45 5.41
N ALA A 64 -6.46 -17.31 4.43
CA ALA A 64 -5.18 -17.89 4.09
C ALA A 64 -4.31 -16.73 3.59
N THR A 65 -3.65 -16.05 4.52
CA THR A 65 -2.66 -15.04 4.18
C THR A 65 -1.52 -15.78 3.49
N PHE A 66 -1.24 -15.42 2.25
CA PHE A 66 -0.09 -15.94 1.53
C PHE A 66 1.17 -15.52 2.28
N ASP A 67 1.75 -16.46 3.01
CA ASP A 67 2.91 -16.23 3.86
C ASP A 67 4.20 -16.38 3.04
N GLN A 68 5.18 -15.51 3.27
CA GLN A 68 6.46 -15.52 2.56
C GLN A 68 7.23 -16.83 2.77
N ALA A 69 6.97 -17.56 3.86
CA ALA A 69 7.58 -18.85 4.16
C ALA A 69 7.11 -20.00 3.25
N CYS A 70 5.97 -19.84 2.56
CA CYS A 70 5.43 -20.84 1.66
C CYS A 70 5.71 -20.51 0.18
N PRO A 71 5.81 -21.52 -0.71
CA PRO A 71 5.83 -21.31 -2.14
C PRO A 71 4.57 -20.58 -2.63
N LEU A 72 4.66 -19.96 -3.81
CA LEU A 72 3.52 -19.25 -4.41
C LEU A 72 2.29 -20.16 -4.45
N LEU A 73 1.14 -19.63 -4.00
CA LEU A 73 -0.17 -20.31 -3.90
C LEU A 73 -0.38 -21.25 -2.71
N TYR A 74 0.62 -21.49 -1.87
CA TYR A 74 0.42 -22.33 -0.69
C TYR A 74 0.02 -21.50 0.53
N ALA A 75 -0.87 -22.04 1.36
CA ALA A 75 -1.27 -21.46 2.62
C ALA A 75 -0.50 -22.10 3.79
N LEU A 76 0.01 -21.28 4.71
CA LEU A 76 0.64 -21.78 5.93
C LEU A 76 -0.45 -22.14 6.95
N VAL A 77 -0.50 -23.40 7.38
CA VAL A 77 -1.51 -23.88 8.35
C VAL A 77 -0.89 -24.75 9.45
N PRO A 78 -1.50 -24.77 10.66
CA PRO A 78 -1.06 -25.65 11.73
C PRO A 78 -1.46 -27.11 11.43
N ASN A 79 -0.51 -28.04 11.59
CA ASN A 79 -0.77 -29.47 11.54
C ASN A 79 -1.14 -30.00 12.93
N ALA A 80 -2.43 -30.28 13.13
CA ALA A 80 -2.98 -30.75 14.40
C ALA A 80 -2.33 -32.05 14.95
N LYS A 81 -1.64 -32.84 14.13
CA LYS A 81 -1.01 -34.11 14.55
C LYS A 81 0.45 -33.97 14.97
N LYS A 82 1.12 -32.88 14.61
CA LYS A 82 2.58 -32.77 14.71
C LYS A 82 3.06 -31.50 15.40
N ASP A 83 2.14 -30.64 15.88
CA ASP A 83 2.42 -29.31 16.44
C ASP A 83 3.42 -28.49 15.59
N LYS A 84 3.29 -28.62 14.27
CA LYS A 84 4.17 -27.99 13.28
C LYS A 84 3.35 -27.29 12.21
N CYS A 85 3.89 -26.20 11.69
CA CYS A 85 3.31 -25.50 10.55
C CYS A 85 3.71 -26.17 9.24
N ILE A 86 2.77 -26.26 8.29
CA ILE A 86 2.99 -26.85 6.97
C ILE A 86 2.35 -25.96 5.90
N CYS A 87 2.90 -26.01 4.68
CA CYS A 87 2.34 -25.33 3.53
C CYS A 87 1.35 -26.27 2.82
N LEU A 88 0.07 -25.88 2.72
CA LEU A 88 -0.99 -26.66 2.06
C LEU A 88 -1.50 -25.97 0.80
N LEU A 89 -1.71 -26.77 -0.24
CA LEU A 89 -2.46 -26.41 -1.45
C LEU A 89 -3.40 -27.56 -1.79
N GLY A 90 -4.69 -27.43 -1.44
CA GLY A 90 -5.66 -28.52 -1.53
C GLY A 90 -5.28 -29.68 -0.61
N LEU A 91 -4.96 -30.85 -1.19
CA LEU A 91 -4.52 -32.06 -0.47
C LEU A 91 -3.00 -32.26 -0.48
N LYS A 92 -2.24 -31.34 -1.08
CA LYS A 92 -0.77 -31.45 -1.18
C LYS A 92 -0.11 -30.65 -0.07
N THR A 93 0.85 -31.28 0.61
CA THR A 93 1.70 -30.67 1.63
C THR A 93 3.09 -30.41 1.09
N GLN A 94 3.66 -29.23 1.38
CA GLN A 94 5.05 -28.89 1.10
C GLN A 94 5.75 -28.41 2.38
N PRO A 95 7.08 -28.62 2.50
CA PRO A 95 7.87 -28.02 3.55
C PRO A 95 8.00 -26.50 3.35
N LEU A 96 8.42 -25.80 4.39
CA LEU A 96 8.74 -24.38 4.32
C LEU A 96 9.95 -24.15 3.41
N LYS A 97 10.07 -22.94 2.85
CA LYS A 97 11.27 -22.51 2.14
C LYS A 97 12.51 -22.64 3.04
N ALA A 98 13.64 -23.01 2.45
CA ALA A 98 14.91 -23.12 3.16
C ALA A 98 15.26 -21.80 3.87
N GLY A 99 15.64 -21.90 5.15
CA GLY A 99 15.95 -20.75 6.00
C GLY A 99 14.75 -20.18 6.77
N CYS A 100 13.51 -20.45 6.37
CA CYS A 100 12.34 -20.02 7.13
C CYS A 100 12.03 -20.98 8.28
N THR A 101 11.64 -20.41 9.42
CA THR A 101 11.11 -21.15 10.57
C THR A 101 9.66 -20.74 10.80
N ALA A 102 8.83 -21.64 11.33
CA ALA A 102 7.49 -21.29 11.76
C ALA A 102 7.11 -22.04 13.04
N VAL A 103 6.41 -21.33 13.92
CA VAL A 103 5.97 -21.83 15.21
C VAL A 103 4.45 -21.76 15.31
N VAL A 104 3.85 -22.77 15.92
CA VAL A 104 2.42 -22.78 16.22
C VAL A 104 2.19 -21.96 17.49
N LYS A 105 1.41 -20.89 17.40
CA LYS A 105 0.97 -20.08 18.54
C LYS A 105 -0.53 -20.21 18.74
N LYS A 106 -1.00 -19.87 19.94
CA LYS A 106 -2.43 -19.84 20.27
C LYS A 106 -2.89 -18.39 20.26
N GLY A 107 -3.91 -18.08 19.45
CA GLY A 107 -4.54 -16.77 19.45
C GLY A 107 -5.39 -16.54 20.70
N LEU A 108 -5.98 -15.35 20.80
CA LEU A 108 -6.79 -14.92 21.95
C LEU A 108 -7.99 -15.85 22.24
N LEU A 109 -8.55 -16.50 21.21
CA LEU A 109 -9.65 -17.45 21.33
C LEU A 109 -9.17 -18.92 21.48
N GLY A 110 -7.88 -19.13 21.77
CA GLY A 110 -7.27 -20.47 21.84
C GLY A 110 -7.10 -21.17 20.49
N ILE A 111 -7.46 -20.51 19.39
CA ILE A 111 -7.33 -21.06 18.02
C ILE A 111 -5.84 -21.06 17.64
N PRO A 112 -5.28 -22.21 17.23
CA PRO A 112 -3.88 -22.27 16.81
C PRO A 112 -3.69 -21.56 15.48
N TYR A 113 -2.64 -20.76 15.38
CA TYR A 113 -2.19 -20.12 14.14
C TYR A 113 -0.68 -20.30 13.99
N CYS A 114 -0.20 -20.13 12.76
CA CYS A 114 1.22 -20.24 12.45
C CYS A 114 1.83 -18.85 12.31
N GLU A 115 2.94 -18.62 13.01
CA GLU A 115 3.77 -17.42 12.83
C GLU A 115 5.09 -17.84 12.20
N SER A 116 5.41 -17.27 11.06
CA SER A 116 6.65 -17.56 10.34
C SER A 116 7.68 -16.45 10.54
N THR A 117 8.95 -16.84 10.52
CA THR A 117 10.07 -15.92 10.49
C THR A 117 11.04 -16.46 9.45
N CYS A 118 11.18 -15.71 8.36
CA CYS A 118 12.19 -15.95 7.35
C CYS A 118 13.34 -14.97 7.56
N PRO A 119 14.60 -15.36 7.30
CA PRO A 119 15.67 -14.39 7.14
C PRO A 119 15.29 -13.53 5.92
N SER A 120 14.76 -12.35 6.18
CA SER A 120 14.86 -11.29 5.20
C SER A 120 16.36 -11.08 4.97
N HIS A 121 16.75 -10.80 3.73
CA HIS A 121 18.03 -10.10 3.55
C HIS A 121 18.05 -8.94 4.55
N PRO A 122 19.18 -8.65 5.21
CA PRO A 122 19.30 -7.46 6.04
C PRO A 122 18.96 -6.28 5.14
N GLN A 123 17.69 -5.89 5.14
CA GLN A 123 17.28 -4.59 4.69
C GLN A 123 17.86 -3.71 5.76
N PRO A 124 18.92 -2.94 5.46
CA PRO A 124 19.62 -2.19 6.47
C PRO A 124 18.55 -1.42 7.24
N SER A 125 18.40 -1.74 8.52
CA SER A 125 17.66 -0.89 9.44
C SER A 125 18.26 0.48 9.19
N GLY A 126 17.44 1.42 8.70
CA GLY A 126 17.81 2.81 8.53
C GLY A 126 18.07 3.45 9.89
N HIS A 127 18.97 2.89 10.69
CA HIS A 127 19.73 3.66 11.64
C HIS A 127 20.54 4.62 10.79
N TYR A 128 20.26 5.91 11.00
CA TYR A 128 21.03 7.05 10.54
C TYR A 128 22.50 6.92 10.96
N GLY A 129 23.24 6.02 10.31
CA GLY A 129 24.67 6.17 10.16
C GLY A 129 24.84 7.44 9.35
N LYS A 130 25.41 8.47 9.97
CA LYS A 130 25.79 9.70 9.28
C LYS A 130 26.69 9.34 8.10
N ALA A 131 26.11 9.12 6.92
CA ALA A 131 26.85 9.13 5.69
C ALA A 131 27.57 10.48 5.64
N LYS A 132 28.88 10.46 5.34
CA LYS A 132 29.66 11.68 5.13
C LYS A 132 28.94 12.52 4.08
N ARG A 133 28.22 13.55 4.55
CA ARG A 133 27.12 14.23 3.84
C ARG A 133 27.53 15.05 2.61
N ASN A 134 28.80 15.04 2.21
CA ASN A 134 29.35 15.99 1.24
C ASN A 134 30.16 15.35 0.11
N GLN A 135 30.03 14.04 -0.16
CA GLN A 135 30.61 13.52 -1.41
C GLN A 135 29.59 13.67 -2.54
N PRO A 136 29.91 14.44 -3.59
CA PRO A 136 29.07 14.51 -4.78
C PRO A 136 28.90 13.12 -5.36
N ILE A 137 27.67 12.72 -5.64
CA ILE A 137 27.40 11.49 -6.37
C ILE A 137 27.57 11.84 -7.85
N LEU A 138 28.45 11.13 -8.56
CA LEU A 138 28.53 11.25 -10.00
C LEU A 138 27.25 10.62 -10.58
N GLY A 139 26.37 11.45 -11.12
CA GLY A 139 25.18 10.98 -11.83
C GLY A 139 25.57 10.18 -13.07
N PRO A 140 24.65 9.38 -13.64
CA PRO A 140 24.89 8.60 -14.86
C PRO A 140 25.30 9.46 -16.06
N ASP A 141 24.95 10.75 -16.05
CA ASP A 141 25.28 11.73 -17.10
C ASP A 141 26.62 12.46 -16.85
N GLY A 142 27.38 12.06 -15.83
CA GLY A 142 28.62 12.74 -15.42
C GLY A 142 28.41 14.09 -14.73
N THR A 143 27.16 14.48 -14.47
CA THR A 143 26.82 15.66 -13.70
C THR A 143 26.98 15.37 -12.19
N LEU A 144 27.48 16.36 -11.43
CA LEU A 144 27.57 16.26 -9.98
C LEU A 144 26.15 16.30 -9.40
N GLN A 145 25.57 15.13 -9.21
CA GLN A 145 24.25 14.99 -8.62
C GLN A 145 24.41 15.12 -7.10
N ARG A 146 23.89 16.22 -6.56
CA ARG A 146 23.98 16.53 -5.12
C ARG A 146 23.14 15.58 -4.26
N CYS A 147 22.07 15.06 -4.84
CA CYS A 147 21.12 14.17 -4.18
C CYS A 147 20.95 12.87 -4.97
N PRO A 148 20.61 11.76 -4.31
CA PRO A 148 20.29 10.50 -4.98
C PRO A 148 19.08 10.68 -5.93
N SER A 149 18.92 9.72 -6.85
CA SER A 149 17.83 9.72 -7.83
C SER A 149 16.46 9.88 -7.16
N ALA A 150 15.58 10.69 -7.76
CA ALA A 150 14.26 11.09 -7.25
C ALA A 150 14.24 12.11 -6.09
N MET A 151 15.38 12.55 -5.57
CA MET A 151 15.42 13.63 -4.56
C MET A 151 15.92 14.95 -5.17
N THR A 152 15.40 16.06 -4.66
CA THR A 152 15.80 17.42 -5.05
C THR A 152 16.71 18.00 -3.99
N ALA A 153 17.80 18.63 -4.41
CA ALA A 153 18.64 19.42 -3.50
C ALA A 153 17.95 20.76 -3.25
N CYS A 154 17.63 21.04 -2.00
CA CYS A 154 17.09 22.32 -1.54
C CYS A 154 18.11 23.03 -0.66
N PRO A 155 18.35 24.33 -0.86
CA PRO A 155 19.22 25.09 0.04
C PRO A 155 18.56 25.19 1.41
N ILE A 156 19.34 24.94 2.47
CA ILE A 156 18.88 24.99 3.87
C ILE A 156 18.56 26.43 4.25
N ASP A 157 19.46 27.34 3.87
CA ASP A 157 19.27 28.75 4.05
C ASP A 157 18.51 29.32 2.87
N SER A 158 17.68 30.31 3.15
CA SER A 158 16.96 31.07 2.15
C SER A 158 17.96 31.85 1.28
N PRO A 159 18.20 31.48 0.00
CA PRO A 159 19.14 32.24 -0.82
C PRO A 159 18.60 33.67 -0.97
N PRO A 160 19.49 34.69 -0.96
CA PRO A 160 19.07 36.06 -1.19
C PRO A 160 18.36 36.14 -2.54
N ALA A 161 17.14 36.70 -2.55
CA ALA A 161 16.36 36.86 -3.76
C ALA A 161 17.09 37.81 -4.71
N LEU A 162 17.80 37.26 -5.71
CA LEU A 162 18.40 38.05 -6.77
C LEU A 162 17.26 38.63 -7.62
N ASN A 163 17.06 39.95 -7.54
CA ASN A 163 15.99 40.69 -8.22
C ASN A 163 14.56 40.34 -7.77
N GLY A 164 14.38 39.79 -6.57
CA GLY A 164 13.05 39.43 -6.05
C GLY A 164 12.54 38.06 -6.52
N ASP A 165 13.19 37.46 -7.51
CA ASP A 165 12.82 36.14 -8.04
C ASP A 165 13.69 35.06 -7.38
N ARG A 166 13.06 34.27 -6.51
CA ARG A 166 13.73 33.23 -5.73
C ARG A 166 13.88 31.90 -6.49
N ALA A 167 13.07 31.73 -7.54
CA ALA A 167 13.03 30.54 -8.39
C ALA A 167 14.30 30.33 -9.24
N THR A 168 15.09 31.39 -9.46
CA THR A 168 16.35 31.35 -10.21
C THR A 168 17.57 31.16 -9.30
N ALA A 169 17.36 31.05 -7.99
CA ALA A 169 18.44 30.81 -7.04
C ALA A 169 19.06 29.44 -7.29
N THR A 170 20.24 29.45 -7.88
CA THR A 170 21.06 28.27 -8.10
C THR A 170 21.92 28.03 -6.87
N ILE A 171 21.82 26.82 -6.30
CA ILE A 171 22.61 26.43 -5.12
C ILE A 171 24.09 26.44 -5.50
N SER A 172 24.87 27.31 -4.86
CA SER A 172 26.32 27.38 -5.09
C SER A 172 27.01 26.09 -4.63
N SER A 173 28.19 25.75 -5.16
CA SER A 173 28.94 24.53 -4.80
C SER A 173 29.21 24.41 -3.30
N ASN A 174 29.33 25.55 -2.61
CA ASN A 174 29.67 25.63 -1.18
C ASN A 174 28.46 25.89 -0.27
N GLU A 175 27.26 26.01 -0.82
CA GLU A 175 26.08 26.34 -0.04
C GLU A 175 25.49 25.09 0.63
N PRO A 176 25.11 25.16 1.92
CA PRO A 176 24.52 24.02 2.61
C PRO A 176 23.17 23.67 1.96
N TYR A 177 23.01 22.41 1.60
CA TYR A 177 21.79 21.89 1.01
C TYR A 177 21.30 20.64 1.76
N GLU A 178 20.01 20.40 1.67
CA GLU A 178 19.38 19.16 2.08
C GLU A 178 18.72 18.48 0.87
N CYS A 179 18.71 17.15 0.89
CA CYS A 179 18.01 16.37 -0.12
C CYS A 179 16.62 16.07 0.40
N VAL A 180 15.60 16.53 -0.32
CA VAL A 180 14.19 16.33 0.02
C VAL A 180 13.48 15.60 -1.10
N ASP A 181 12.48 14.81 -0.74
CA ASP A 181 11.55 14.25 -1.70
C ASP A 181 10.35 15.19 -1.82
N SER A 182 10.36 16.04 -2.83
CA SER A 182 9.29 17.04 -3.02
C SER A 182 7.93 16.42 -3.35
N SER A 183 7.84 15.12 -3.59
CA SER A 183 6.57 14.44 -3.84
C SER A 183 5.82 14.08 -2.55
N GLU A 184 6.53 13.97 -1.43
CA GLU A 184 5.99 13.52 -0.14
C GLU A 184 6.37 14.44 1.05
N ASP A 185 7.32 15.35 0.88
CA ASP A 185 7.77 16.26 1.93
C ASP A 185 6.76 17.39 2.19
N LEU A 186 6.31 17.51 3.44
CA LEU A 186 5.35 18.51 3.90
C LEU A 186 5.84 19.96 3.81
N TYR A 187 7.14 20.19 3.97
CA TYR A 187 7.74 21.53 4.03
C TYR A 187 8.31 21.96 2.68
N ASN A 188 8.51 21.02 1.76
CA ASN A 188 9.05 21.22 0.42
C ASN A 188 8.17 20.55 -0.65
N CYS A 189 6.86 20.69 -0.51
CA CYS A 189 5.91 20.02 -1.38
C CYS A 189 5.90 20.64 -2.78
N GLY A 190 6.05 19.82 -3.80
CA GLY A 190 6.13 20.25 -5.20
C GLY A 190 7.45 20.92 -5.60
N GLY A 191 8.36 21.16 -4.65
CA GLY A 191 9.66 21.77 -4.88
C GLY A 191 10.24 22.39 -3.61
N CYS A 192 11.43 22.99 -3.70
CA CYS A 192 12.04 23.65 -2.55
C CYS A 192 11.22 24.88 -2.13
N SER A 193 10.67 24.89 -0.93
CA SER A 193 9.99 26.08 -0.39
C SER A 193 10.98 27.22 -0.19
N SER A 194 12.23 26.90 0.14
CA SER A 194 13.32 27.86 0.26
C SER A 194 13.70 28.54 -1.06
N THR A 195 13.30 28.04 -2.24
CA THR A 195 13.49 28.75 -3.52
C THR A 195 12.18 29.31 -4.07
N GLY A 196 11.05 29.06 -3.40
CA GLY A 196 9.72 29.40 -3.90
C GLY A 196 9.24 28.52 -5.07
N LEU A 197 9.98 27.45 -5.41
CA LEU A 197 9.55 26.46 -6.41
C LEU A 197 8.50 25.48 -5.85
N GLY A 198 8.48 25.30 -4.53
CA GLY A 198 7.44 24.55 -3.84
C GLY A 198 6.85 25.31 -2.68
N VAL A 199 6.02 24.62 -1.91
CA VAL A 199 5.25 25.21 -0.81
C VAL A 199 5.36 24.35 0.44
N SER A 200 5.35 25.02 1.60
CA SER A 200 5.17 24.36 2.88
C SER A 200 3.68 24.21 3.13
N CYS A 201 3.16 22.98 3.06
CA CYS A 201 1.74 22.71 3.27
C CYS A 201 1.29 23.09 4.69
N MET A 202 2.21 23.09 5.66
CA MET A 202 1.97 23.47 7.05
C MET A 202 1.75 24.97 7.23
N ASP A 203 2.32 25.80 6.36
CA ASP A 203 2.22 27.26 6.43
C ASP A 203 0.98 27.80 5.70
N LEU A 204 0.16 26.91 5.14
CA LEU A 204 -1.10 27.29 4.51
C LEU A 204 -2.09 27.86 5.54
N PRO A 205 -2.77 28.97 5.22
CA PRO A 205 -3.59 29.70 6.18
C PRO A 205 -4.79 28.87 6.65
N GLY A 206 -4.91 28.69 7.97
CA GLY A 206 -6.04 28.00 8.58
C GLY A 206 -6.00 26.47 8.43
N VAL A 207 -4.91 25.90 7.91
CA VAL A 207 -4.70 24.45 7.85
C VAL A 207 -4.32 23.92 9.24
N ARG A 208 -4.85 22.76 9.60
CA ARG A 208 -4.51 22.05 10.85
C ARG A 208 -3.86 20.70 10.58
N GLY A 209 -4.32 19.99 9.55
CA GLY A 209 -3.79 18.69 9.16
C GLY A 209 -3.77 18.57 7.64
N THR A 210 -2.61 18.23 7.11
CA THR A 210 -2.31 18.21 5.68
C THR A 210 -1.25 17.15 5.38
N SER A 211 -1.14 16.73 4.13
CA SER A 211 -0.04 15.92 3.59
C SER A 211 0.46 16.51 2.28
N CYS A 212 1.68 16.13 1.88
CA CYS A 212 2.12 16.26 0.50
C CYS A 212 1.90 14.91 -0.20
N THR A 213 1.29 14.91 -1.38
CA THR A 213 1.07 13.71 -2.17
C THR A 213 1.22 14.06 -3.64
N GLU A 214 2.15 13.39 -4.32
CA GLU A 214 2.50 13.66 -5.73
C GLU A 214 2.84 15.15 -5.97
N GLY A 215 3.49 15.79 -5.00
CA GLY A 215 3.88 17.20 -5.07
C GLY A 215 2.72 18.19 -4.89
N LYS A 216 1.57 17.74 -4.37
CA LYS A 216 0.41 18.59 -4.07
C LYS A 216 0.03 18.51 -2.59
N CYS A 217 -0.34 19.66 -2.01
CA CYS A 217 -0.88 19.69 -0.66
C CYS A 217 -2.31 19.14 -0.63
N VAL A 218 -2.55 18.16 0.24
CA VAL A 218 -3.87 17.59 0.50
C VAL A 218 -4.26 17.93 1.94
N ILE A 219 -5.27 18.78 2.10
CA ILE A 219 -5.76 19.25 3.39
C ILE A 219 -6.84 18.29 3.90
N TYR A 220 -6.58 17.66 5.03
CA TYR A 220 -7.53 16.79 5.71
C TYR A 220 -8.38 17.53 6.74
N SER A 221 -7.83 18.58 7.36
CA SER A 221 -8.55 19.34 8.38
C SER A 221 -8.09 20.79 8.46
N CYS A 222 -9.07 21.68 8.68
CA CYS A 222 -8.84 23.10 8.93
C CYS A 222 -8.96 23.43 10.42
N MET A 223 -8.38 24.55 10.83
CA MET A 223 -8.56 25.13 12.16
C MET A 223 -10.02 25.50 12.44
N LYS A 224 -10.38 25.66 13.72
CA LYS A 224 -11.73 26.07 14.11
C LYS A 224 -12.06 27.43 13.47
N GLY A 225 -13.25 27.53 12.87
CA GLY A 225 -13.68 28.72 12.13
C GLY A 225 -13.31 28.72 10.65
N TYR A 226 -12.61 27.70 10.16
CA TYR A 226 -12.31 27.50 8.75
C TYR A 226 -13.05 26.28 8.18
N THR A 227 -13.21 26.22 6.87
CA THR A 227 -13.80 25.10 6.11
C THR A 227 -12.90 24.80 4.91
N PRO A 228 -12.64 23.52 4.59
CA PRO A 228 -11.94 23.17 3.36
C PRO A 228 -12.78 23.58 2.14
N SER A 229 -12.14 24.20 1.17
CA SER A 229 -12.68 24.62 -0.12
C SER A 229 -11.66 24.30 -1.21
N ILE A 230 -12.08 24.39 -2.46
CA ILE A 230 -11.21 24.28 -3.63
C ILE A 230 -11.21 25.63 -4.32
N ASN A 231 -10.04 26.16 -4.64
CA ASN A 231 -9.89 27.41 -5.37
C ASN A 231 -10.13 27.22 -6.88
N ASP A 232 -10.15 28.31 -7.65
CA ASP A 232 -10.37 28.26 -9.11
C ASP A 232 -9.28 27.48 -9.88
N LYS A 233 -8.13 27.23 -9.24
CA LYS A 233 -7.01 26.45 -9.79
C LYS A 233 -7.13 24.95 -9.47
N GLY A 234 -8.16 24.54 -8.74
CA GLY A 234 -8.35 23.15 -8.32
C GLY A 234 -7.51 22.73 -7.11
N GLU A 235 -6.92 23.67 -6.38
CA GLU A 235 -6.12 23.41 -5.18
C GLU A 235 -6.97 23.55 -3.91
N GLN A 236 -6.68 22.75 -2.89
CA GLN A 236 -7.39 22.82 -1.62
C GLN A 236 -6.91 23.99 -0.78
N GLU A 237 -7.85 24.70 -0.16
CA GLU A 237 -7.58 25.78 0.77
C GLU A 237 -8.55 25.77 1.96
N CYS A 238 -8.15 26.36 3.07
CA CYS A 238 -9.03 26.57 4.22
C CYS A 238 -9.57 28.00 4.19
N ILE A 239 -10.88 28.17 3.99
CA ILE A 239 -11.55 29.48 3.98
C ILE A 239 -12.27 29.73 5.30
N ARG A 240 -12.25 30.98 5.79
CA ARG A 240 -13.00 31.37 7.00
C ARG A 240 -14.49 31.21 6.77
N LYS A 241 -15.18 30.57 7.72
CA LYS A 241 -16.64 30.58 7.77
C LYS A 241 -17.10 32.02 7.92
N SER A 242 -17.87 32.52 6.96
CA SER A 242 -18.53 33.82 7.11
C SER A 242 -19.30 33.84 8.44
N PRO A 243 -19.26 34.93 9.23
CA PRO A 243 -20.09 35.03 10.42
C PRO A 243 -21.53 34.75 10.01
N ARG A 244 -22.17 33.73 10.57
CA ARG A 244 -23.62 33.61 10.46
C ARG A 244 -24.17 34.90 11.07
N ARG A 245 -24.79 35.77 10.26
CA ARG A 245 -25.71 36.78 10.78
C ARG A 245 -26.80 35.99 11.49
N ILE A 246 -26.78 36.06 12.82
CA ILE A 246 -27.89 35.63 13.67
C ILE A 246 -28.89 36.78 13.69
#